data_AF-A0A1I6TPR4-F1
#
_entry.id   AF-A0A1I6TPR4-F1
#
_cell.length_a   1.000
_cell.length_b   1.000
_cell.length_c   1.000
_cell.angle_alpha   90.00
_cell.angle_beta   90.00
_cell.angle_gamma   90.00
#
_symmetry.space_group_name_H-M   'P 1'
#
loop_
_entity.id
_entity.type
_entity.pdbx_description
1 polymer ?
#
loop_
_entity_poly.entity_id
_entity_poly.type
_entity_poly.pdbx_seq_one_letter_code
_entity_poly.pdbx_strand_id
1 'polypeptide(L)'
;MKKYLLRTIMVLIGFNCSAQSIATALSHDRKPDIREKPHIIEITTTTTYYRKNVMETLKTVSTYNIQNMLVSEIKYDNEENIKARLNFIYDSTNAKSITRKFETWNRVIGHSVEITEYVYDEKGYLIETIDKNVNNQPFRISSLKNNDQGYPIQLVLKELNSNFNGVEFASYDFDKNLVKISVLDENGKTLSTNEMRINFEERKFNDLVYNDFGDLIKSNGKEYEYKYDKFNNWIKKTWYKYLDGKKRKYQVSTRKIKYKK
;
A
#
# COMPACT_ATOMS: atom_id res chain seq x y z
N MET A 1 -44.04 1.63 -34.10
CA MET A 1 -42.91 2.52 -34.50
C MET A 1 -41.96 2.63 -33.32
N LYS A 2 -40.86 1.89 -33.33
CA LYS A 2 -39.48 2.41 -33.55
C LYS A 2 -39.15 3.56 -32.57
N LYS A 3 -38.33 3.28 -31.54
CA LYS A 3 -36.85 3.50 -31.53
C LYS A 3 -36.58 5.01 -31.70
N TYR A 4 -36.09 5.75 -30.71
CA TYR A 4 -34.74 5.68 -30.12
C TYR A 4 -34.77 6.48 -28.79
N LEU A 5 -34.27 5.95 -27.67
CA LEU A 5 -32.85 5.93 -27.30
C LEU A 5 -32.35 7.32 -26.86
N LEU A 6 -32.62 7.66 -25.60
CA LEU A 6 -31.67 8.44 -24.81
C LEU A 6 -31.70 7.89 -23.38
N ARG A 7 -31.23 6.65 -23.24
CA ARG A 7 -30.70 6.20 -21.94
C ARG A 7 -29.41 6.96 -21.74
N THR A 8 -29.51 8.12 -21.08
CA THR A 8 -28.37 8.78 -20.48
C THR A 8 -27.82 7.83 -19.43
N ILE A 9 -26.91 6.94 -19.85
CA ILE A 9 -26.06 6.19 -18.97
C ILE A 9 -25.17 7.25 -18.32
N MET A 10 -25.56 7.64 -17.11
CA MET A 10 -24.71 8.39 -16.19
C MET A 10 -23.54 7.45 -15.87
N VAL A 11 -22.51 7.50 -16.70
CA VAL A 11 -21.22 6.86 -16.40
C VAL A 11 -20.66 7.65 -15.23
N LEU A 12 -21.01 7.22 -14.01
CA LEU A 12 -20.22 7.49 -12.83
C LEU A 12 -18.89 6.80 -13.06
N ILE A 13 -17.99 7.49 -13.77
CA ILE A 13 -16.57 7.18 -13.78
C ILE A 13 -16.17 7.33 -12.32
N GLY A 14 -16.12 6.21 -11.60
CA GLY A 14 -15.43 6.13 -10.34
C GLY A 14 -13.97 6.42 -10.61
N PHE A 15 -13.62 7.71 -10.58
CA PHE A 15 -12.25 8.13 -10.42
C PHE A 15 -11.80 7.51 -9.10
N ASN A 16 -11.06 6.40 -9.20
CA ASN A 16 -10.26 5.91 -8.10
C ASN A 16 -9.15 6.94 -7.90
N CYS A 17 -9.49 8.04 -7.22
CA CYS A 17 -8.54 9.07 -6.84
C CYS A 17 -7.63 8.43 -5.79
N SER A 18 -6.58 7.77 -6.25
CA SER A 18 -5.47 7.33 -5.42
C SER A 18 -4.63 8.56 -5.16
N ALA A 19 -5.09 9.44 -4.27
CA ALA A 19 -4.33 10.59 -3.83
C ALA A 19 -3.30 10.14 -2.78
N GLN A 20 -2.09 10.68 -2.87
CA GLN A 20 -1.12 10.58 -1.78
C GLN A 20 -1.67 11.35 -0.56
N SER A 21 -1.45 10.80 0.62
CA SER A 21 -1.88 11.34 1.91
C SER A 21 -0.71 11.30 2.89
N ILE A 22 -0.83 11.98 4.04
CA ILE A 22 0.15 11.85 5.12
C ILE A 22 0.29 10.37 5.54
N ALA A 23 -0.80 9.60 5.47
CA ALA A 23 -0.78 8.16 5.76
C ALA A 23 0.15 7.36 4.81
N THR A 24 0.14 7.69 3.52
CA THR A 24 1.00 7.02 2.53
C THR A 24 2.44 7.49 2.67
N ALA A 25 2.68 8.77 2.98
CA ALA A 25 4.01 9.31 3.26
C ALA A 25 4.65 8.66 4.50
N LEU A 26 3.89 8.45 5.58
CA LEU A 26 4.36 7.73 6.78
C LEU A 26 4.70 6.26 6.52
N SER A 27 4.07 5.65 5.51
CA SER A 27 4.32 4.27 5.12
C SER A 27 5.30 4.13 3.95
N HIS A 28 5.86 5.26 3.48
CA HIS A 28 6.80 5.28 2.37
C HIS A 28 8.08 4.53 2.73
N ASP A 29 8.58 3.73 1.78
CA ASP A 29 9.75 2.86 1.98
C ASP A 29 9.66 1.95 3.22
N ARG A 30 8.45 1.63 3.68
CA ARG A 30 8.26 0.68 4.76
C ARG A 30 8.81 -0.69 4.37
N LYS A 31 9.66 -1.26 5.24
CA LYS A 31 10.20 -2.60 5.05
C LYS A 31 9.07 -3.64 5.01
N PRO A 32 9.13 -4.61 4.08
CA PRO A 32 8.21 -5.73 4.07
C PRO A 32 8.38 -6.59 5.33
N ASP A 33 7.30 -7.25 5.75
CA ASP A 33 7.36 -8.24 6.84
C ASP A 33 8.05 -9.53 6.36
N ILE A 34 9.38 -9.49 6.44
CA ILE A 34 10.31 -10.59 6.20
C ILE A 34 11.39 -10.60 7.27
N ARG A 35 11.87 -11.79 7.64
CA ARG A 35 13.00 -11.97 8.54
C ARG A 35 14.28 -11.72 7.75
N GLU A 36 15.16 -10.89 8.30
CA GLU A 36 16.25 -10.26 7.54
C GLU A 36 17.33 -11.24 7.05
N LYS A 37 17.47 -12.41 7.71
CA LYS A 37 18.51 -13.39 7.41
C LYS A 37 17.93 -14.80 7.21
N PRO A 38 18.38 -15.54 6.18
CA PRO A 38 19.26 -15.09 5.09
C PRO A 38 18.54 -14.14 4.13
N HIS A 39 19.32 -13.40 3.35
CA HIS A 39 18.78 -12.41 2.43
C HIS A 39 17.80 -13.05 1.42
N ILE A 40 16.61 -12.46 1.31
CA ILE A 40 15.56 -12.91 0.39
C ILE A 40 15.72 -12.16 -0.92
N ILE A 41 15.76 -12.90 -2.04
CA ILE A 41 15.84 -12.29 -3.37
C ILE A 41 14.48 -12.23 -4.06
N GLU A 42 13.59 -13.17 -3.73
CA GLU A 42 12.28 -13.27 -4.37
C GLU A 42 11.27 -13.99 -3.46
N ILE A 43 10.03 -13.52 -3.47
CA ILE A 43 8.88 -14.21 -2.89
C ILE A 43 7.79 -14.33 -3.95
N THR A 44 7.42 -15.56 -4.28
CA THR A 44 6.18 -15.83 -5.01
C THR A 44 5.07 -16.12 -4.01
N THR A 45 4.09 -15.23 -3.92
CA THR A 45 2.89 -15.39 -3.10
C THR A 45 1.71 -15.83 -3.95
N THR A 46 1.03 -16.90 -3.54
CA THR A 46 -0.27 -17.28 -4.09
C THR A 46 -1.33 -17.06 -3.02
N THR A 47 -2.35 -16.27 -3.32
CA THR A 47 -3.45 -15.97 -2.40
C THR A 47 -4.77 -16.45 -2.97
N THR A 48 -5.43 -17.36 -2.27
CA THR A 48 -6.78 -17.81 -2.59
C THR A 48 -7.79 -17.16 -1.64
N TYR A 49 -8.76 -16.45 -2.20
CA TYR A 49 -9.89 -15.87 -1.49
C TYR A 49 -11.10 -16.80 -1.55
N TYR A 50 -11.71 -17.06 -0.39
CA TYR A 50 -12.92 -17.86 -0.26
C TYR A 50 -14.11 -16.92 -0.04
N ARG A 51 -14.72 -16.45 -1.14
CA ARG A 51 -15.98 -15.68 -1.08
C ARG A 51 -17.16 -16.64 -1.17
N LYS A 52 -18.36 -16.21 -0.75
CA LYS A 52 -19.56 -17.08 -0.63
C LYS A 52 -19.75 -18.04 -1.81
N ASN A 53 -19.52 -17.58 -3.04
CA ASN A 53 -19.77 -18.36 -4.27
C ASN A 53 -18.60 -18.38 -5.27
N VAL A 54 -17.45 -17.79 -4.95
CA VAL A 54 -16.32 -17.68 -5.89
C VAL A 54 -15.01 -17.87 -5.14
N MET A 55 -14.16 -18.74 -5.70
CA MET A 55 -12.75 -18.79 -5.35
C MET A 55 -11.95 -17.97 -6.36
N GLU A 56 -11.15 -17.03 -5.86
CA GLU A 56 -10.25 -16.23 -6.68
C GLU A 56 -8.82 -16.47 -6.21
N THR A 57 -7.91 -16.78 -7.14
CA THR A 57 -6.50 -16.98 -6.86
C THR A 57 -5.67 -15.90 -7.53
N LEU A 58 -4.92 -15.15 -6.73
CA LEU A 58 -3.98 -14.16 -7.23
C LEU A 58 -2.56 -14.65 -6.98
N LYS A 59 -1.70 -14.50 -7.99
CA LYS A 59 -0.27 -14.75 -7.86
C LYS A 59 0.47 -13.43 -7.90
N THR A 60 1.44 -13.28 -7.01
CA THR A 60 2.30 -12.10 -6.92
C THR A 60 3.74 -12.55 -6.82
N VAL A 61 4.62 -12.00 -7.63
CA VAL A 61 6.06 -12.26 -7.58
C VAL A 61 6.73 -10.95 -7.19
N SER A 62 7.36 -10.94 -6.02
CA SER A 62 8.04 -9.77 -5.45
C SER A 62 9.54 -10.04 -5.36
N THR A 63 10.36 -9.09 -5.77
CA THR A 63 11.84 -9.16 -5.71
C THR A 63 12.38 -8.08 -4.79
N TYR A 64 13.53 -8.34 -4.17
CA TYR A 64 14.07 -7.47 -3.12
C TYR A 64 15.54 -7.14 -3.35
N ASN A 65 15.95 -5.94 -2.93
CA ASN A 65 17.36 -5.52 -2.95
C ASN A 65 18.08 -5.99 -1.67
N ILE A 66 19.38 -5.72 -1.59
CA ILE A 66 20.24 -6.12 -0.46
C ILE A 66 19.80 -5.57 0.91
N GLN A 67 19.03 -4.47 0.94
CA GLN A 67 18.44 -3.89 2.14
C GLN A 67 17.07 -4.50 2.48
N ASN A 68 16.69 -5.58 1.79
CA ASN A 68 15.38 -6.23 1.89
C ASN A 68 14.20 -5.30 1.49
N MET A 69 14.47 -4.28 0.66
CA MET A 69 13.45 -3.38 0.12
C MET A 69 12.85 -3.94 -1.16
N LEU A 70 11.56 -3.68 -1.40
CA LEU A 70 10.86 -4.16 -2.59
C LEU A 70 11.36 -3.46 -3.86
N VAL A 71 11.94 -4.20 -4.80
CA VAL A 71 12.42 -3.66 -6.08
C VAL A 71 11.37 -3.77 -7.16
N SER A 72 10.69 -4.92 -7.25
CA SER A 72 9.67 -5.15 -8.26
C SER A 72 8.58 -6.06 -7.74
N GLU A 73 7.34 -5.83 -8.16
CA GLU A 73 6.20 -6.69 -7.90
C GLU A 73 5.38 -6.89 -9.17
N ILE A 74 5.15 -8.14 -9.56
CA ILE A 74 4.30 -8.52 -10.69
C ILE A 74 3.08 -9.28 -10.17
N LYS A 75 1.88 -8.81 -10.53
CA LYS A 75 0.61 -9.45 -10.16
C LYS A 75 0.01 -10.13 -11.38
N TYR A 76 -0.44 -11.36 -11.19
CA TYR A 76 -1.10 -12.17 -12.19
C TYR A 76 -2.53 -12.52 -11.74
N ASP A 77 -3.43 -12.66 -12.71
CA ASP A 77 -4.76 -13.20 -12.49
C ASP A 77 -4.81 -14.74 -12.55
N ASN A 78 -6.03 -15.30 -12.48
CA ASN A 78 -6.27 -16.74 -12.50
C ASN A 78 -5.82 -17.40 -13.82
N GLU A 79 -5.70 -16.65 -14.91
CA GLU A 79 -5.31 -17.12 -16.24
C GLU A 79 -3.81 -16.92 -16.50
N GLU A 80 -3.04 -16.55 -15.46
CA GLU A 80 -1.62 -16.19 -15.53
C GLU A 80 -1.31 -14.95 -16.39
N ASN A 81 -2.32 -14.11 -16.67
CA ASN A 81 -2.11 -12.83 -17.34
C ASN A 81 -1.62 -11.78 -16.35
N ILE A 82 -0.69 -10.91 -16.78
CA ILE A 82 -0.20 -9.81 -15.95
C ILE A 82 -1.34 -8.79 -15.78
N LYS A 83 -1.66 -8.46 -14.52
CA LYS A 83 -2.61 -7.40 -14.15
C LYS A 83 -1.93 -6.11 -13.73
N ALA A 84 -0.78 -6.23 -13.07
CA ALA A 84 -0.03 -5.07 -12.64
C ALA A 84 1.45 -5.38 -12.53
N ARG A 85 2.27 -4.36 -12.73
CA ARG A 85 3.71 -4.38 -12.50
C ARG A 85 4.10 -3.12 -11.78
N LEU A 86 4.85 -3.27 -10.70
CA LEU A 86 5.40 -2.20 -9.91
C LEU A 86 6.92 -2.33 -9.93
N ASN A 87 7.64 -1.25 -10.15
CA ASN A 87 9.10 -1.21 -10.04
C ASN A 87 9.52 0.02 -9.26
N PHE A 88 10.56 -0.13 -8.44
CA PHE A 88 11.18 0.95 -7.69
C PHE A 88 12.64 1.12 -8.14
N ILE A 89 13.06 2.37 -8.16
CA ILE A 89 14.47 2.76 -8.27
C ILE A 89 14.84 3.37 -6.93
N TYR A 90 15.97 2.94 -6.38
CA TYR A 90 16.49 3.41 -5.11
C TYR A 90 17.69 4.33 -5.32
N ASP A 91 17.99 5.12 -4.29
CA ASP A 91 19.24 5.84 -4.15
C ASP A 91 20.46 4.89 -4.07
N SER A 92 21.66 5.47 -4.00
CA SER A 92 22.91 4.71 -3.91
C SER A 92 23.01 3.84 -2.65
N THR A 93 22.29 4.20 -1.58
CA THR A 93 22.24 3.41 -0.33
C THR A 93 21.32 2.19 -0.43
N ASN A 94 20.49 2.10 -1.49
CA ASN A 94 19.46 1.08 -1.68
C ASN A 94 18.36 1.10 -0.60
N ALA A 95 18.20 2.20 0.13
CA ALA A 95 17.26 2.29 1.25
C ALA A 95 16.10 3.26 0.98
N LYS A 96 16.31 4.29 0.15
CA LYS A 96 15.28 5.28 -0.18
C LYS A 96 14.89 5.20 -1.64
N SER A 97 13.61 5.01 -1.92
CA SER A 97 13.13 5.00 -3.31
C SER A 97 13.10 6.43 -3.84
N ILE A 98 13.63 6.63 -5.04
CA ILE A 98 13.66 7.90 -5.76
C ILE A 98 12.62 7.94 -6.88
N THR A 99 12.22 6.76 -7.37
CA THR A 99 11.22 6.64 -8.43
C THR A 99 10.43 5.35 -8.26
N ARG A 100 9.15 5.40 -8.61
CA ARG A 100 8.26 4.26 -8.74
C ARG A 100 7.62 4.28 -10.12
N LYS A 101 7.60 3.15 -10.82
CA LYS A 101 6.80 2.96 -12.03
C LYS A 101 5.73 1.92 -11.76
N PHE A 102 4.46 2.29 -11.93
CA PHE A 102 3.31 1.41 -11.78
C PHE A 102 2.58 1.26 -13.12
N GLU A 103 2.45 0.03 -13.57
CA GLU A 103 1.79 -0.35 -14.81
C GLU A 103 0.60 -1.23 -14.48
N THR A 104 -0.56 -0.98 -15.10
CA THR A 104 -1.74 -1.84 -14.94
C THR A 104 -2.31 -2.25 -16.27
N TRP A 105 -2.81 -3.48 -16.36
CA TRP A 105 -3.49 -4.02 -17.52
C TRP A 105 -4.93 -4.33 -17.14
N ASN A 106 -5.85 -3.56 -17.68
CA ASN A 106 -7.27 -3.70 -17.46
C ASN A 106 -7.95 -4.06 -18.79
N ARG A 107 -8.86 -5.04 -18.79
CA ARG A 107 -9.57 -5.45 -20.02
C ARG A 107 -10.41 -4.33 -20.66
N VAL A 108 -10.88 -3.36 -19.87
CA VAL A 108 -11.73 -2.24 -20.30
C VAL A 108 -10.91 -1.00 -20.61
N ILE A 109 -9.97 -0.64 -19.72
CA ILE A 109 -9.21 0.63 -19.81
C ILE A 109 -7.92 0.45 -20.63
N GLY A 110 -7.50 -0.79 -20.87
CA GLY A 110 -6.24 -1.10 -21.55
C GLY A 110 -5.05 -1.04 -20.59
N HIS A 111 -3.88 -0.75 -21.16
CA HIS A 111 -2.63 -0.58 -20.42
C HIS A 111 -2.49 0.86 -19.95
N SER A 112 -2.22 1.06 -18.67
CA SER A 112 -1.90 2.36 -18.09
C SER A 112 -0.54 2.33 -17.39
N VAL A 113 0.11 3.49 -17.38
CA VAL A 113 1.42 3.69 -16.75
C VAL A 113 1.39 4.98 -15.95
N GLU A 114 1.84 4.90 -14.70
CA GLU A 114 2.09 6.03 -13.80
C GLU A 114 3.55 5.96 -13.33
N ILE A 115 4.22 7.10 -13.32
CA ILE A 115 5.57 7.24 -12.80
C ILE A 115 5.51 8.25 -11.64
N THR A 116 5.98 7.87 -10.47
CA THR A 116 6.07 8.75 -9.30
C THR A 116 7.54 9.03 -9.00
N GLU A 117 7.91 10.29 -8.85
CA GLU A 117 9.22 10.70 -8.33
C GLU A 117 9.10 11.14 -6.87
N TYR A 118 10.13 10.84 -6.08
CA TYR A 118 10.22 11.17 -4.67
C TYR A 118 11.37 12.14 -4.43
N VAL A 119 11.07 13.30 -3.85
CA VAL A 119 12.06 14.36 -3.58
C VAL A 119 12.27 14.47 -2.08
N TYR A 120 13.54 14.56 -1.69
CA TYR A 120 13.96 14.63 -0.30
C TYR A 120 14.73 15.93 -0.02
N ASP A 121 14.65 16.42 1.21
CA ASP A 121 15.51 17.51 1.69
C ASP A 121 16.93 17.02 2.04
N GLU A 122 17.79 17.95 2.47
CA GLU A 122 19.18 17.65 2.87
C GLU A 122 19.28 16.75 4.12
N LYS A 123 18.24 16.75 4.97
CA LYS A 123 18.13 15.83 6.12
C LYS A 123 17.62 14.45 5.68
N GLY A 124 17.20 14.32 4.43
CA GLY A 124 16.70 13.10 3.82
C GLY A 124 15.24 12.81 4.15
N TYR A 125 14.46 13.81 4.54
CA TYR A 125 13.02 13.68 4.72
C TYR A 125 12.28 13.88 3.40
N LEU A 126 11.22 13.10 3.17
CA LEU A 126 10.40 13.22 1.96
C LEU A 126 9.66 14.57 2.01
N ILE A 127 9.87 15.42 1.01
CA ILE A 127 9.25 16.76 0.92
C ILE A 127 8.33 16.90 -0.28
N GLU A 128 8.45 16.04 -1.29
CA GLU A 128 7.57 16.11 -2.45
C GLU A 128 7.41 14.74 -3.13
N THR A 129 6.23 14.50 -3.68
CA THR A 129 5.95 13.42 -4.62
C THR A 129 5.35 13.96 -5.90
N ILE A 130 5.91 13.59 -7.05
CA ILE A 130 5.49 14.08 -8.36
C ILE A 130 4.98 12.90 -9.19
N ASP A 131 3.67 12.85 -9.45
CA ASP A 131 3.06 11.82 -10.30
C ASP A 131 3.01 12.30 -11.76
N LYS A 132 3.50 11.44 -12.65
CA LYS A 132 3.69 11.69 -14.08
C LYS A 132 3.01 10.62 -14.91
N ASN A 133 2.50 11.03 -16.05
CA ASN A 133 1.89 10.13 -17.03
C ASN A 133 2.98 9.38 -17.84
N VAL A 134 2.54 8.53 -18.78
CA VAL A 134 3.43 7.76 -19.67
C VAL A 134 4.37 8.63 -20.53
N ASN A 135 4.01 9.89 -20.77
CA ASN A 135 4.82 10.86 -21.51
C ASN A 135 5.75 11.67 -20.59
N ASN A 136 5.92 11.24 -19.34
CA ASN A 136 6.72 11.91 -18.31
C ASN A 136 6.22 13.34 -17.97
N GLN A 137 4.94 13.65 -18.25
CA GLN A 137 4.35 14.94 -17.90
C GLN A 137 3.74 14.85 -16.49
N PRO A 138 4.12 15.74 -15.56
CA PRO A 138 3.47 15.83 -14.26
C PRO A 138 1.98 16.11 -14.41
N PHE A 139 1.15 15.41 -13.66
CA PHE A 139 -0.28 15.71 -13.55
C PHE A 139 -0.74 15.93 -12.11
N ARG A 140 0.09 15.57 -11.13
CA ARG A 140 -0.18 15.76 -9.71
C ARG A 140 1.12 15.91 -8.92
N ILE A 141 1.09 16.82 -7.95
CA ILE A 141 2.20 17.07 -7.03
C ILE A 141 1.65 17.04 -5.60
N SER A 142 2.34 16.37 -4.69
CA SER A 142 2.07 16.44 -3.26
C SER A 142 3.30 16.98 -2.54
N SER A 143 3.18 18.16 -1.95
CA SER A 143 4.25 18.79 -1.17
C SER A 143 4.01 18.54 0.32
N LEU A 144 5.07 18.20 1.05
CA LEU A 144 5.05 17.81 2.45
C LEU A 144 5.84 18.80 3.28
N LYS A 145 5.26 19.21 4.41
CA LYS A 145 5.99 19.89 5.49
C LYS A 145 6.19 18.91 6.62
N ASN A 146 7.43 18.72 7.05
CA ASN A 146 7.79 17.82 8.14
C ASN A 146 8.06 18.60 9.43
N ASN A 147 7.90 17.95 10.58
CA ASN A 147 8.46 18.43 11.85
C ASN A 147 9.98 18.16 11.92
N ASP A 148 10.62 18.56 13.02
CA ASP A 148 12.08 18.41 13.18
C ASP A 148 12.56 16.95 13.22
N GLN A 149 11.66 16.00 13.44
CA GLN A 149 11.95 14.56 13.45
C GLN A 149 11.71 13.90 12.08
N GLY A 150 11.21 14.65 11.09
CA GLY A 150 10.92 14.13 9.74
C GLY A 150 9.52 13.55 9.55
N TYR A 151 8.62 13.71 10.54
CA TYR A 151 7.23 13.28 10.40
C TYR A 151 6.40 14.36 9.65
N PRO A 152 5.63 13.99 8.61
CA PRO A 152 4.81 14.95 7.88
C PRO A 152 3.70 15.56 8.74
N ILE A 153 3.71 16.88 8.92
CA ILE A 153 2.68 17.64 9.67
C ILE A 153 1.66 18.32 8.74
N GLN A 154 2.00 18.47 7.46
CA GLN A 154 1.12 19.02 6.44
C GLN A 154 1.41 18.36 5.09
N LEU A 155 0.35 18.13 4.32
CA LEU A 155 0.42 17.75 2.91
C LEU A 155 -0.43 18.72 2.09
N VAL A 156 0.11 19.22 0.99
CA VAL A 156 -0.61 20.01 -0.01
C VAL A 156 -0.59 19.24 -1.33
N LEU A 157 -1.77 18.82 -1.78
CA LEU A 157 -1.98 18.11 -3.03
C LEU A 157 -2.47 19.10 -4.09
N LYS A 158 -1.78 19.15 -5.23
CA LYS A 158 -2.16 19.95 -6.39
C LYS A 158 -2.32 19.06 -7.60
N GLU A 159 -3.51 19.06 -8.21
CA GLU A 159 -3.72 18.47 -9.52
C GLU A 159 -3.48 19.52 -10.60
N LEU A 160 -2.55 19.26 -11.53
CA LEU A 160 -2.11 20.29 -12.49
C LEU A 160 -3.13 20.54 -13.62
N ASN A 161 -4.03 19.57 -13.84
CA ASN A 161 -5.05 19.63 -14.89
C ASN A 161 -6.44 19.98 -14.34
N SER A 162 -6.54 20.35 -13.06
CA SER A 162 -7.80 20.74 -12.44
C SER A 162 -7.57 21.89 -11.45
N ASN A 163 -8.64 22.54 -11.01
CA ASN A 163 -8.56 23.54 -9.94
C ASN A 163 -8.59 22.88 -8.54
N PHE A 164 -8.41 21.56 -8.47
CA PHE A 164 -8.48 20.83 -7.21
C PHE A 164 -7.17 20.97 -6.43
N ASN A 165 -7.29 21.45 -5.20
CA ASN A 165 -6.25 21.43 -4.20
C ASN A 165 -6.79 20.75 -2.94
N GLY A 166 -6.03 19.82 -2.39
CA GLY A 166 -6.32 19.16 -1.12
C GLY A 166 -5.26 19.52 -0.09
N VAL A 167 -5.65 19.76 1.16
CA VAL A 167 -4.70 19.99 2.25
C VAL A 167 -5.02 19.07 3.42
N GLU A 168 -4.01 18.35 3.89
CA GLU A 168 -4.07 17.54 5.09
C GLU A 168 -3.14 18.11 6.16
N PHE A 169 -3.53 17.96 7.42
CA PHE A 169 -2.72 18.27 8.59
C PHE A 169 -2.65 17.07 9.50
N ALA A 170 -1.52 16.89 10.19
CA ALA A 170 -1.34 15.81 11.14
C ALA A 170 -0.94 16.34 12.53
N SER A 171 -1.55 15.77 13.56
CA SER A 171 -1.13 15.90 14.95
C SER A 171 -0.71 14.55 15.51
N TYR A 172 0.39 14.55 16.25
CA TYR A 172 1.06 13.34 16.71
C TYR A 172 0.97 13.21 18.23
N ASP A 173 0.63 12.02 18.68
CA ASP A 173 0.76 11.56 20.07
C ASP A 173 1.77 10.40 20.05
N PHE A 174 3.06 10.74 20.20
CA PHE A 174 4.15 9.77 20.12
C PHE A 174 4.12 8.76 21.26
N ASP A 175 3.69 9.18 22.46
CA ASP A 175 3.57 8.30 23.63
C ASP A 175 2.55 7.19 23.40
N LYS A 176 1.48 7.49 22.66
CA LYS A 176 0.46 6.50 22.26
C LYS A 176 0.72 5.86 20.91
N ASN A 177 1.77 6.26 20.19
CA ASN A 177 2.04 5.84 18.82
C ASN A 177 0.84 6.10 17.87
N LEU A 178 0.22 7.28 17.99
CA LEU A 178 -0.96 7.68 17.20
C LEU A 178 -0.72 8.98 16.44
N VAL A 179 -1.27 9.03 15.22
CA VAL A 179 -1.37 10.25 14.43
C VAL A 179 -2.82 10.46 14.02
N LYS A 180 -3.30 11.69 14.20
CA LYS A 180 -4.60 12.15 13.74
C LYS A 180 -4.38 13.03 12.51
N ILE A 181 -4.92 12.61 11.38
CA ILE A 181 -4.84 13.31 10.10
C ILE A 181 -6.20 13.95 9.83
N SER A 182 -6.22 15.24 9.54
CA SER A 182 -7.44 16.00 9.27
C SER A 182 -7.35 16.72 7.93
N VAL A 183 -8.46 16.72 7.18
CA VAL A 183 -8.64 17.56 6.00
C VAL A 183 -9.45 18.77 6.43
N LEU A 184 -8.96 19.97 6.13
CA LEU A 184 -9.64 21.23 6.45
C LEU A 184 -10.21 21.87 5.18
N ASP A 185 -11.32 22.58 5.31
CA ASP A 185 -11.81 23.49 4.27
C ASP A 185 -11.08 24.83 4.30
N GLU A 186 -11.43 25.72 3.36
CA GLU A 186 -10.86 27.06 3.23
C GLU A 186 -11.06 27.96 4.47
N ASN A 187 -12.05 27.66 5.31
CA ASN A 187 -12.35 28.39 6.54
C ASN A 187 -11.69 27.74 7.78
N GLY A 188 -10.86 26.71 7.58
CA GLY A 188 -10.19 25.97 8.65
C GLY A 188 -11.09 24.95 9.37
N LYS A 189 -12.30 24.69 8.86
CA LYS A 189 -13.20 23.69 9.45
C LYS A 189 -12.81 22.29 8.96
N THR A 190 -12.79 21.34 9.88
CA THR A 190 -12.51 19.94 9.58
C THR A 190 -13.61 19.32 8.71
N LEU A 191 -13.24 18.90 7.50
CA LEU A 191 -14.07 18.14 6.57
C LEU A 191 -14.07 16.65 6.90
N SER A 192 -12.89 16.13 7.24
CA SER A 192 -12.71 14.72 7.60
C SER A 192 -11.55 14.55 8.57
N THR A 193 -11.55 13.42 9.27
CA THR A 193 -10.46 13.04 10.15
C THR A 193 -10.28 11.55 10.10
N ASN A 194 -9.02 11.12 10.14
CA ASN A 194 -8.62 9.74 10.27
C ASN A 194 -7.58 9.63 11.39
N GLU A 195 -7.59 8.53 12.12
CA GLU A 195 -6.60 8.22 13.13
C GLU A 195 -5.91 6.92 12.75
N MET A 196 -4.58 6.92 12.83
CA MET A 196 -3.77 5.75 12.52
C MET A 196 -2.53 5.70 13.39
N ARG A 197 -1.77 4.60 13.29
CA ARG A 197 -0.52 4.43 14.03
C ARG A 197 0.64 5.07 13.30
N ILE A 198 1.61 5.61 14.04
CA ILE A 198 2.83 6.22 13.49
C ILE A 198 3.79 5.10 13.06
N ASN A 199 4.10 4.19 13.99
CA ASN A 199 5.00 3.07 13.80
C ASN A 199 4.21 1.75 13.83
N PHE A 200 4.33 1.00 12.74
CA PHE A 200 3.71 -0.32 12.61
C PHE A 200 4.64 -1.49 13.00
N GLU A 201 5.92 -1.20 13.30
CA GLU A 201 6.93 -2.17 13.71
C GLU A 201 6.93 -2.42 15.22
N GLU A 202 6.28 -1.57 16.02
CA GLU A 202 5.94 -1.87 17.40
C GLU A 202 4.92 -3.00 17.41
N ARG A 203 5.41 -4.24 17.37
CA ARG A 203 4.62 -5.45 17.12
C ARG A 203 3.76 -5.90 18.29
N LYS A 204 3.70 -5.17 19.40
CA LYS A 204 3.00 -5.64 20.61
C LYS A 204 2.14 -4.55 21.18
N PHE A 205 0.95 -4.42 20.63
CA PHE A 205 -0.10 -3.62 21.24
C PHE A 205 -0.87 -4.47 22.25
N ASN A 206 -1.17 -3.91 23.41
CA ASN A 206 -1.78 -4.62 24.53
C ASN A 206 -3.19 -5.17 24.21
N ASP A 207 -3.87 -4.60 23.21
CA ASP A 207 -5.20 -4.98 22.76
C ASP A 207 -5.21 -6.10 21.70
N LEU A 208 -4.03 -6.51 21.21
CA LEU A 208 -3.87 -7.48 20.12
C LEU A 208 -3.08 -8.70 20.58
N VAL A 209 -3.36 -9.85 19.96
CA VAL A 209 -2.69 -11.11 20.32
C VAL A 209 -1.70 -11.50 19.23
N TYR A 210 -0.46 -11.76 19.63
CA TYR A 210 0.65 -12.12 18.77
C TYR A 210 1.22 -13.49 19.14
N ASN A 211 1.86 -14.15 18.20
CA ASN A 211 2.70 -15.32 18.50
C ASN A 211 4.14 -14.93 18.84
N ASP A 212 4.98 -15.92 19.14
CA ASP A 212 6.38 -15.73 19.53
C ASP A 212 7.25 -15.11 18.41
N PHE A 213 6.80 -15.22 17.15
CA PHE A 213 7.45 -14.58 16.01
C PHE A 213 7.01 -13.12 15.83
N GLY A 214 6.12 -12.60 16.68
CA GLY A 214 5.59 -11.23 16.60
C GLY A 214 4.52 -11.05 15.52
N ASP A 215 3.94 -12.15 15.02
CA ASP A 215 2.88 -12.11 14.02
C ASP A 215 1.51 -12.09 14.69
N LEU A 216 0.62 -11.21 14.20
CA LEU A 216 -0.73 -11.06 14.73
C LEU A 216 -1.54 -12.35 14.51
N ILE A 217 -2.04 -12.96 15.59
CA ILE A 217 -2.87 -14.18 15.56
C ILE A 217 -4.35 -13.92 15.83
N LYS A 218 -4.72 -12.79 16.46
CA LYS A 218 -6.13 -12.43 16.69
C LYS A 218 -6.35 -10.92 16.73
N SER A 219 -7.41 -10.46 16.06
CA SER A 219 -7.85 -9.05 16.07
C SER A 219 -9.29 -8.93 15.60
N ASN A 220 -10.15 -8.19 16.30
CA ASN A 220 -11.47 -7.72 15.83
C ASN A 220 -12.28 -8.76 15.03
N GLY A 221 -12.59 -9.91 15.64
CA GLY A 221 -13.37 -10.99 15.02
C GLY A 221 -12.64 -11.75 13.89
N LYS A 222 -11.31 -11.66 13.85
CA LYS A 222 -10.43 -12.34 12.90
C LYS A 222 -9.39 -13.16 13.65
N GLU A 223 -9.03 -14.29 13.05
CA GLU A 223 -7.94 -15.15 13.52
C GLU A 223 -7.00 -15.48 12.38
N TYR A 224 -5.73 -15.68 12.72
CA TYR A 224 -4.66 -15.96 11.77
C TYR A 224 -3.84 -17.16 12.23
N GLU A 225 -3.60 -18.09 11.30
CA GLU A 225 -2.74 -19.25 11.51
C GLU A 225 -1.57 -19.18 10.54
N TYR A 226 -0.38 -19.51 11.04
CA TYR A 226 0.86 -19.41 10.28
C TYR A 226 1.59 -20.75 10.23
N LYS A 227 2.31 -20.98 9.13
CA LYS A 227 3.38 -21.98 9.04
C LYS A 227 4.65 -21.29 8.58
N TYR A 228 5.79 -21.74 9.07
CA TYR A 228 7.09 -21.12 8.84
C TYR A 228 8.05 -22.07 8.13
N ASP A 229 9.04 -21.49 7.46
CA ASP A 229 10.24 -22.23 7.08
C ASP A 229 11.29 -22.22 8.19
N LYS A 230 12.45 -22.81 7.91
CA LYS A 230 13.58 -22.90 8.85
C LYS A 230 14.21 -21.56 9.25
N PHE A 231 13.85 -20.47 8.58
CA PHE A 231 14.33 -19.11 8.85
C PHE A 231 13.26 -18.24 9.51
N ASN A 232 12.18 -18.86 10.01
CA ASN A 232 11.07 -18.20 10.67
C ASN A 232 10.33 -17.18 9.78
N ASN A 233 10.45 -17.31 8.46
CA ASN A 233 9.58 -16.60 7.53
C ASN A 233 8.31 -17.43 7.33
N TRP A 234 7.15 -16.79 7.42
CA TRP A 234 5.91 -17.51 7.17
C TRP A 234 5.83 -17.91 5.69
N ILE A 235 5.53 -19.19 5.45
CA ILE A 235 5.30 -19.79 4.13
C ILE A 235 3.83 -20.08 3.87
N LYS A 236 3.00 -20.04 4.91
CA LYS A 236 1.55 -20.11 4.80
C LYS A 236 0.90 -19.23 5.87
N LYS A 237 -0.09 -18.45 5.46
CA LYS A 237 -0.98 -17.69 6.34
C LYS A 237 -2.43 -18.03 5.99
N THR A 238 -3.20 -18.47 6.98
CA THR A 238 -4.65 -18.68 6.85
C THR A 238 -5.36 -17.62 7.65
N TRP A 239 -6.23 -16.85 7.01
CA TRP A 239 -7.08 -15.87 7.65
C TRP A 239 -8.50 -16.41 7.76
N TYR A 240 -9.00 -16.41 8.99
CA TYR A 240 -10.39 -16.73 9.33
C TYR A 240 -11.17 -15.49 9.75
N LYS A 241 -12.46 -15.48 9.43
CA LYS A 241 -13.43 -14.52 9.95
C LYS A 241 -14.52 -15.26 10.71
N TYR A 242 -15.03 -14.64 11.77
CA TYR A 242 -16.24 -15.09 12.43
C TYR A 242 -17.44 -14.48 11.72
N LEU A 243 -18.31 -15.34 11.17
CA LEU A 243 -19.59 -14.97 10.59
C LEU A 243 -20.67 -15.75 11.34
N ASP A 244 -21.58 -15.03 11.97
CA ASP A 244 -22.67 -15.60 12.80
C ASP A 244 -22.12 -16.56 13.89
N GLY A 245 -21.04 -16.14 14.57
CA GLY A 245 -20.35 -16.93 15.59
C GLY A 245 -19.53 -18.10 15.06
N LYS A 246 -19.58 -18.41 13.76
CA LYS A 246 -18.84 -19.54 13.15
C LYS A 246 -17.54 -19.07 12.49
N LYS A 247 -16.43 -19.70 12.85
CA LYS A 247 -15.12 -19.51 12.20
C LYS A 247 -15.19 -20.03 10.76
N ARG A 248 -14.95 -19.16 9.78
CA ARG A 248 -14.88 -19.52 8.35
C ARG A 248 -13.56 -19.07 7.76
N LYS A 249 -12.97 -19.93 6.93
CA LYS A 249 -11.78 -19.60 6.16
C LYS A 249 -12.13 -18.51 5.14
N TYR A 250 -11.41 -17.41 5.17
CA TYR A 250 -11.64 -16.25 4.31
C TYR A 250 -10.57 -16.12 3.23
N GLN A 251 -9.31 -16.36 3.61
CA GLN A 251 -8.17 -16.25 2.70
C GLN A 251 -7.07 -17.23 3.12
N VAL A 252 -6.39 -17.82 2.14
CA VAL A 252 -5.13 -18.54 2.35
C VAL A 252 -4.07 -17.95 1.44
N SER A 253 -2.96 -17.53 2.03
CA SER A 253 -1.77 -17.09 1.30
C SER A 253 -0.65 -18.09 1.52
N THR A 254 0.02 -18.51 0.46
CA THR A 254 1.22 -19.34 0.50
C THR A 254 2.38 -18.59 -0.15
N ARG A 255 3.59 -18.78 0.38
CA ARG A 255 4.82 -18.17 -0.16
C ARG A 255 5.80 -19.26 -0.57
N LYS A 256 6.40 -19.10 -1.75
CA LYS A 256 7.67 -19.73 -2.11
C LYS A 256 8.75 -18.65 -1.99
N ILE A 257 9.69 -18.85 -1.09
CA ILE A 257 10.74 -17.87 -0.77
C ILE A 257 12.06 -18.35 -1.35
N LYS A 258 12.69 -17.50 -2.14
CA LYS A 258 14.03 -17.74 -2.69
C LYS A 258 15.03 -16.91 -1.89
N TYR A 259 15.98 -17.61 -1.30
CA TYR A 259 17.07 -17.01 -0.53
C TYR A 259 18.32 -16.91 -1.39
N LYS A 260 19.14 -15.87 -1.15
CA LYS A 260 20.50 -15.82 -1.67
C LYS A 260 21.29 -16.99 -1.07
N LYS A 261 21.98 -17.74 -1.93
CA LYS A 261 22.88 -18.82 -1.50
C LYS A 261 24.09 -18.25 -0.77
#